data_AF-A0A2R9A4N7-F1
#
_entry.id   AF-A0A2R9A4N7-F1
#
_cell.length_a   1.000
_cell.length_b   1.000
_cell.length_c   1.000
_cell.angle_alpha   90.00
_cell.angle_beta   90.00
_cell.angle_gamma   90.00
#
_symmetry.space_group_name_H-M   'P 1'
#
loop_
_entity.id
_entity.type
_entity.pdbx_description
1 polymer ?
#
loop_
_entity_poly.entity_id
_entity_poly.type
_entity_poly.pdbx_seq_one_letter_code
_entity_poly.pdbx_strand_id
1 'polypeptide(L)'
;MLKPHSEAGTAFIQTQQLHAAMADTFLEHMCYLDIHTPPISAWNTGIICTISPASQSVEMLKEMIKSGTNVACLNFSHGTHEYHVETIKNMCTATESFAADPILYRPVALALDTKGPEIRTGLIKGSSTMEVGLKMGATLKIMLDNTYMKKCDENILWLDYKNICKVMEVGSKIYVDDGLISLQVKQKGADFLVTEVETGGSSGSKKGVNLPGAAVDLPAVSEDIQDLNFGVEQDVDMVFASFIRKASDVHEVREIPAEKVFLAQKMMIGPGKPICDSDVASAVLNGADCIMLSGETAKADYLEAGRMQHLIAHEAEATIYHFDPTKATAVGANEASFKCCSGAIIVLTKSGRSAHQVARYRPRAPIIAVTRNPQTASQAHLYRSIFPVLCKDPVQEARAEDVDCWVNLALNVGKARGFFKKGDGDVVIVLTGWRPGSGFTNTMRVVPVR
;
A
#
# COMPACT_ATOMS: atom_id res chain seq x y z
N MET A 1 37.60 -29.61 9.44
CA MET A 1 37.49 -29.77 7.98
C MET A 1 37.02 -28.46 7.40
N LEU A 2 37.86 -27.80 6.60
CA LEU A 2 37.53 -26.55 5.90
C LEU A 2 36.33 -26.80 4.95
N LYS A 3 35.34 -25.90 4.98
CA LYS A 3 34.25 -25.88 3.99
C LYS A 3 34.86 -25.76 2.59
N PRO A 4 34.26 -26.37 1.54
CA PRO A 4 34.76 -26.19 0.20
C PRO A 4 34.60 -24.71 -0.18
N HIS A 5 35.72 -24.05 -0.43
CA HIS A 5 35.71 -22.82 -1.20
C HIS A 5 34.99 -23.13 -2.52
N SER A 6 34.04 -22.28 -2.91
CA SER A 6 33.50 -22.28 -4.26
C SER A 6 34.67 -22.33 -5.25
N GLU A 7 34.69 -23.32 -6.16
CA GLU A 7 35.71 -23.43 -7.22
C GLU A 7 35.83 -22.15 -8.07
N ALA A 8 34.84 -21.25 -8.00
CA ALA A 8 34.81 -19.98 -8.71
C ALA A 8 35.84 -18.95 -8.21
N GLY A 9 36.42 -19.09 -7.01
CA GLY A 9 37.48 -18.20 -6.51
C GLY A 9 37.09 -16.70 -6.55
N THR A 10 37.90 -15.88 -7.24
CA THR A 10 37.70 -14.42 -7.37
C THR A 10 36.53 -14.02 -8.29
N ALA A 11 35.92 -14.96 -9.00
CA ALA A 11 34.72 -14.71 -9.81
C ALA A 11 33.43 -14.65 -8.96
N PHE A 12 33.55 -14.72 -7.62
CA PHE A 12 32.42 -14.55 -6.72
C PHE A 12 31.92 -13.10 -6.75
N ILE A 13 30.70 -12.93 -7.24
CA ILE A 13 29.97 -11.66 -7.18
C ILE A 13 29.24 -11.60 -5.84
N GLN A 14 29.48 -10.53 -5.07
CA GLN A 14 28.78 -10.34 -3.79
C GLN A 14 27.28 -10.16 -4.06
N THR A 15 26.43 -10.81 -3.27
CA THR A 15 24.96 -10.70 -3.43
C THR A 15 24.42 -9.38 -2.87
N GLN A 16 23.17 -9.03 -3.22
CA GLN A 16 22.42 -7.90 -2.65
C GLN A 16 23.13 -6.53 -2.77
N GLN A 17 23.80 -6.29 -3.89
CA GLN A 17 24.51 -5.06 -4.21
C GLN A 17 25.51 -4.63 -3.12
N LEU A 18 26.10 -5.58 -2.38
CA LEU A 18 26.99 -5.28 -1.26
C LEU A 18 28.20 -4.44 -1.65
N HIS A 19 28.73 -4.65 -2.86
CA HIS A 19 29.82 -3.83 -3.39
C HIS A 19 29.39 -2.37 -3.55
N ALA A 20 28.22 -2.14 -4.16
CA ALA A 20 27.65 -0.80 -4.28
C ALA A 20 27.29 -0.19 -2.92
N ALA A 21 26.84 -0.99 -1.96
CA ALA A 21 26.49 -0.52 -0.61
C ALA A 21 27.69 -0.02 0.21
N MET A 22 28.91 -0.40 -0.18
CA MET A 22 30.16 0.04 0.45
C MET A 22 30.75 1.31 -0.18
N ALA A 23 30.11 1.89 -1.20
CA ALA A 23 30.58 3.09 -1.88
C ALA A 23 30.61 4.32 -0.94
N ASP A 24 31.59 5.19 -1.15
CA ASP A 24 31.77 6.40 -0.33
C ASP A 24 30.85 7.54 -0.80
N THR A 25 30.34 7.48 -2.04
CA THR A 25 29.44 8.48 -2.60
C THR A 25 28.24 7.84 -3.29
N PHE A 26 27.13 8.58 -3.39
CA PHE A 26 25.94 8.13 -4.12
C PHE A 26 26.23 7.91 -5.62
N LEU A 27 27.09 8.72 -6.23
CA LEU A 27 27.47 8.54 -7.63
C LEU A 27 28.23 7.22 -7.84
N GLU A 28 29.19 6.93 -6.95
CA GLU A 28 29.94 5.68 -6.98
C GLU A 28 29.03 4.47 -6.71
N HIS A 29 28.09 4.60 -5.77
CA HIS A 29 27.05 3.59 -5.54
C HIS A 29 26.29 3.27 -6.82
N MET A 30 25.82 4.30 -7.55
CA MET A 30 25.14 4.11 -8.84
C MET A 30 26.04 3.44 -9.89
N CYS A 31 27.34 3.77 -9.91
CA CYS A 31 28.30 3.14 -10.82
C CYS A 31 28.58 1.67 -10.50
N TYR A 32 28.38 1.24 -9.25
CA TYR A 32 28.63 -0.13 -8.80
C TYR A 32 27.40 -1.04 -8.80
N LEU A 33 26.23 -0.53 -9.21
CA LEU A 33 25.05 -1.37 -9.40
C LEU A 33 25.32 -2.44 -10.48
N ASP A 34 25.11 -3.70 -10.12
CA ASP A 34 25.43 -4.85 -10.97
C ASP A 34 24.20 -5.74 -11.17
N ILE A 35 23.78 -5.91 -12.43
CA ILE A 35 22.64 -6.75 -12.81
C ILE A 35 22.86 -8.25 -12.55
N HIS A 36 24.10 -8.68 -12.36
CA HIS A 36 24.46 -10.07 -12.06
C HIS A 36 24.41 -10.38 -10.56
N THR A 37 24.15 -9.37 -9.74
CA THR A 37 24.10 -9.49 -8.29
C THR A 37 22.66 -9.79 -7.84
N PRO A 38 22.33 -11.01 -7.40
CA PRO A 38 20.96 -11.34 -7.02
C PRO A 38 20.57 -10.75 -5.65
N PRO A 39 19.30 -10.39 -5.43
CA PRO A 39 18.75 -9.97 -4.14
C PRO A 39 18.61 -11.13 -3.12
N ILE A 40 18.10 -10.85 -1.91
CA ILE A 40 17.83 -11.89 -0.87
C ILE A 40 16.59 -12.71 -1.21
N SER A 41 16.12 -13.58 -0.31
CA SER A 41 14.79 -14.21 -0.45
C SER A 41 13.66 -13.40 0.18
N ALA A 42 13.98 -12.49 1.10
CA ALA A 42 13.00 -11.67 1.78
C ALA A 42 12.70 -10.41 0.97
N TRP A 43 11.42 -10.11 0.83
CA TRP A 43 10.94 -8.82 0.33
C TRP A 43 10.46 -7.97 1.50
N ASN A 44 10.68 -6.66 1.42
CA ASN A 44 10.39 -5.73 2.49
C ASN A 44 9.21 -4.80 2.18
N THR A 45 8.93 -4.49 0.92
CA THR A 45 7.86 -3.58 0.50
C THR A 45 6.52 -4.33 0.45
N GLY A 46 5.48 -3.75 1.06
CA GLY A 46 4.14 -4.33 1.04
C GLY A 46 3.46 -4.17 -0.33
N ILE A 47 2.71 -5.18 -0.77
CA ILE A 47 1.92 -5.15 -2.00
C ILE A 47 0.43 -5.06 -1.66
N ILE A 48 -0.20 -3.98 -2.10
CA ILE A 48 -1.63 -3.72 -1.95
C ILE A 48 -2.31 -4.00 -3.31
N CYS A 49 -3.29 -4.89 -3.33
CA CYS A 49 -4.03 -5.21 -4.56
C CYS A 49 -5.51 -4.80 -4.42
N THR A 50 -6.00 -3.97 -5.34
CA THR A 50 -7.44 -3.72 -5.45
C THR A 50 -8.14 -4.98 -5.92
N ILE A 51 -9.21 -5.38 -5.22
CA ILE A 51 -10.01 -6.54 -5.61
C ILE A 51 -11.10 -6.09 -6.58
N SER A 52 -11.22 -6.79 -7.70
CA SER A 52 -12.18 -6.51 -8.76
C SER A 52 -12.96 -7.78 -9.11
N PRO A 53 -14.01 -7.69 -9.96
CA PRO A 53 -14.72 -8.88 -10.44
C PRO A 53 -13.81 -9.93 -11.10
N ALA A 54 -12.68 -9.51 -11.69
CA ALA A 54 -11.71 -10.42 -12.30
C ALA A 54 -10.92 -11.25 -11.28
N SER A 55 -10.84 -10.78 -10.02
CA SER A 55 -9.97 -11.35 -9.00
C SER A 55 -10.72 -11.81 -7.73
N GLN A 56 -12.05 -11.72 -7.72
CA GLN A 56 -12.88 -11.98 -6.54
C GLN A 56 -13.04 -13.47 -6.18
N SER A 57 -12.72 -14.40 -7.10
CA SER A 57 -12.87 -15.83 -6.85
C SER A 57 -11.84 -16.33 -5.82
N VAL A 58 -12.23 -17.28 -4.98
CA VAL A 58 -11.37 -17.83 -3.92
C VAL A 58 -10.08 -18.43 -4.50
N GLU A 59 -10.17 -19.10 -5.63
CA GLU A 59 -9.02 -19.71 -6.34
C GLU A 59 -8.03 -18.64 -6.79
N MET A 60 -8.52 -17.55 -7.38
CA MET A 60 -7.66 -16.46 -7.82
C MET A 60 -7.01 -15.78 -6.61
N LEU A 61 -7.79 -15.47 -5.57
CA LEU A 61 -7.28 -14.87 -4.33
C LEU A 61 -6.16 -15.70 -3.69
N LYS A 62 -6.24 -17.04 -3.71
CA LYS A 62 -5.14 -17.91 -3.25
C LYS A 62 -3.87 -17.72 -4.07
N GLU A 63 -3.98 -17.61 -5.40
CA GLU A 63 -2.85 -17.33 -6.27
C GLU A 63 -2.30 -15.91 -6.10
N MET A 64 -3.16 -14.93 -5.78
CA MET A 64 -2.73 -13.57 -5.40
C MET A 64 -1.87 -13.59 -4.14
N ILE A 65 -2.34 -14.28 -3.10
CA ILE A 65 -1.62 -14.45 -1.83
C ILE A 65 -0.28 -15.14 -2.10
N LYS A 66 -0.25 -16.25 -2.85
CA LYS A 66 1.00 -16.92 -3.30
C LYS A 66 1.96 -15.97 -4.01
N SER A 67 1.44 -15.13 -4.89
CA SER A 67 2.23 -14.20 -5.69
C SER A 67 2.73 -12.97 -4.91
N GLY A 68 2.23 -12.72 -3.70
CA GLY A 68 2.79 -11.73 -2.77
C GLY A 68 1.83 -10.69 -2.24
N THR A 69 0.53 -10.76 -2.53
CA THR A 69 -0.46 -9.80 -2.00
C THR A 69 -0.46 -9.80 -0.47
N ASN A 70 -0.27 -8.62 0.12
CA ASN A 70 -0.27 -8.41 1.58
C ASN A 70 -1.56 -7.74 2.07
N VAL A 71 -2.15 -6.87 1.24
CA VAL A 71 -3.37 -6.13 1.57
C VAL A 71 -4.35 -6.22 0.40
N ALA A 72 -5.59 -6.56 0.70
CA ALA A 72 -6.72 -6.52 -0.22
C ALA A 72 -7.43 -5.17 -0.09
N CYS A 73 -7.44 -4.37 -1.16
CA CYS A 73 -8.09 -3.08 -1.17
C CYS A 73 -9.49 -3.19 -1.81
N LEU A 74 -10.51 -2.76 -1.08
CA LEU A 74 -11.91 -2.71 -1.50
C LEU A 74 -12.24 -1.27 -1.88
N ASN A 75 -12.48 -1.01 -3.16
CA ASN A 75 -12.76 0.34 -3.65
C ASN A 75 -14.27 0.64 -3.58
N PHE A 76 -14.69 1.53 -2.68
CA PHE A 76 -16.09 1.90 -2.46
C PHE A 76 -16.61 2.99 -3.41
N SER A 77 -15.78 3.55 -4.30
CA SER A 77 -16.29 4.30 -5.46
C SER A 77 -17.14 3.41 -6.39
N HIS A 78 -17.02 2.08 -6.26
CA HIS A 78 -17.76 1.07 -7.01
C HIS A 78 -18.26 -0.07 -6.11
N GLY A 79 -19.24 -0.83 -6.62
CA GLY A 79 -19.83 -1.96 -5.89
C GLY A 79 -20.85 -1.52 -4.83
N THR A 80 -21.63 -2.49 -4.35
CA THR A 80 -22.55 -2.31 -3.22
C THR A 80 -21.96 -2.97 -1.97
N HIS A 81 -22.55 -2.73 -0.80
CA HIS A 81 -22.13 -3.40 0.43
C HIS A 81 -22.20 -4.93 0.29
N GLU A 82 -23.24 -5.48 -0.36
CA GLU A 82 -23.38 -6.92 -0.58
C GLU A 82 -22.23 -7.51 -1.41
N TYR A 83 -21.80 -6.78 -2.46
CA TYR A 83 -20.65 -7.16 -3.27
C TYR A 83 -19.35 -7.19 -2.43
N HIS A 84 -19.16 -6.18 -1.56
CA HIS A 84 -17.98 -6.11 -0.70
C HIS A 84 -18.02 -7.15 0.42
N VAL A 85 -19.19 -7.50 0.98
CA VAL A 85 -19.35 -8.63 1.92
C VAL A 85 -18.86 -9.94 1.30
N GLU A 86 -19.30 -10.23 0.07
CA GLU A 86 -18.87 -11.44 -0.63
C GLU A 86 -17.36 -11.44 -0.88
N THR A 87 -16.80 -10.29 -1.26
CA THR A 87 -15.36 -10.11 -1.48
C THR A 87 -14.55 -10.36 -0.21
N ILE A 88 -14.97 -9.78 0.92
CA ILE A 88 -14.35 -9.98 2.23
C ILE A 88 -14.40 -11.46 2.62
N LYS A 89 -15.57 -12.09 2.48
CA LYS A 89 -15.74 -13.53 2.76
C LYS A 89 -14.80 -14.40 1.92
N ASN A 90 -14.68 -14.11 0.63
CA ASN A 90 -13.81 -14.87 -0.27
C ASN A 90 -12.33 -14.69 0.09
N MET A 91 -11.91 -13.47 0.45
CA MET A 91 -10.53 -13.21 0.87
C MET A 91 -10.19 -13.89 2.21
N CYS A 92 -11.11 -13.85 3.18
CA CYS A 92 -10.94 -14.59 4.44
C CYS A 92 -10.85 -16.11 4.17
N THR A 93 -11.69 -16.65 3.29
CA THR A 93 -11.67 -18.07 2.92
C THR A 93 -10.35 -18.46 2.24
N ALA A 94 -9.84 -17.62 1.33
CA ALA A 94 -8.55 -17.84 0.67
C ALA A 94 -7.39 -17.78 1.66
N THR A 95 -7.38 -16.79 2.56
CA THR A 95 -6.33 -16.60 3.59
C THR A 95 -6.29 -17.77 4.56
N GLU A 96 -7.44 -18.17 5.12
CA GLU A 96 -7.52 -19.26 6.08
C GLU A 96 -7.26 -20.64 5.46
N SER A 97 -7.31 -20.78 4.13
CA SER A 97 -6.89 -22.01 3.47
C SER A 97 -5.40 -22.35 3.68
N PHE A 98 -4.59 -21.37 4.06
CA PHE A 98 -3.17 -21.55 4.41
C PHE A 98 -2.93 -21.67 5.93
N ALA A 99 -3.99 -21.61 6.75
CA ALA A 99 -3.87 -21.59 8.21
C ALA A 99 -3.43 -22.91 8.85
N ALA A 100 -3.49 -24.02 8.08
CA ALA A 100 -3.07 -25.35 8.52
C ALA A 100 -1.58 -25.43 8.86
N ASP A 101 -0.74 -24.59 8.24
CA ASP A 101 0.67 -24.46 8.55
C ASP A 101 0.97 -23.05 9.05
N PRO A 102 1.04 -22.82 10.38
CA PRO A 102 1.35 -21.51 10.95
C PRO A 102 2.72 -20.95 10.52
N ILE A 103 3.65 -21.78 10.07
CA ILE A 103 4.98 -21.35 9.60
C ILE A 103 4.89 -20.73 8.20
N LEU A 104 3.99 -21.26 7.37
CA LEU A 104 3.76 -20.79 6.00
C LEU A 104 2.51 -19.91 5.84
N TYR A 105 1.71 -19.76 6.90
CA TYR A 105 0.60 -18.83 6.94
C TYR A 105 1.08 -17.39 6.70
N ARG A 106 0.29 -16.63 5.95
CA ARG A 106 0.52 -15.20 5.73
C ARG A 106 -0.78 -14.49 6.06
N PRO A 107 -0.77 -13.61 7.08
CA PRO A 107 -1.89 -12.69 7.29
C PRO A 107 -2.11 -11.88 6.02
N VAL A 108 -3.35 -11.54 5.72
CA VAL A 108 -3.71 -10.62 4.63
C VAL A 108 -4.62 -9.57 5.23
N ALA A 109 -4.28 -8.30 5.03
CA ALA A 109 -5.07 -7.21 5.57
C ALA A 109 -6.21 -6.82 4.63
N LEU A 110 -7.32 -6.35 5.19
CA LEU A 110 -8.44 -5.77 4.46
C LEU A 110 -8.41 -4.24 4.58
N ALA A 111 -8.36 -3.55 3.44
CA ALA A 111 -8.41 -2.10 3.37
C ALA A 111 -9.71 -1.63 2.71
N LEU A 112 -10.42 -0.72 3.36
CA LEU A 112 -11.56 -0.01 2.79
C LEU A 112 -11.08 1.31 2.18
N ASP A 113 -11.21 1.47 0.86
CA ASP A 113 -10.89 2.71 0.15
C ASP A 113 -12.17 3.49 -0.08
N THR A 114 -12.32 4.60 0.66
CA THR A 114 -13.53 5.43 0.64
C THR A 114 -13.72 6.11 -0.71
N LYS A 115 -14.97 6.36 -1.08
CA LYS A 115 -15.30 7.13 -2.27
C LYS A 115 -14.82 8.58 -2.12
N GLY A 116 -15.09 9.18 -0.98
CA GLY A 116 -14.74 10.56 -0.67
C GLY A 116 -15.51 11.59 -1.52
N PRO A 117 -15.16 12.88 -1.39
CA PRO A 117 -15.82 13.98 -2.09
C PRO A 117 -15.42 14.09 -3.56
N GLU A 118 -15.79 13.09 -4.36
CA GLU A 118 -15.60 13.14 -5.81
C GLU A 118 -16.61 14.08 -6.47
N ILE A 119 -16.16 14.78 -7.51
CA ILE A 119 -17.03 15.52 -8.42
C ILE A 119 -17.22 14.66 -9.66
N ARG A 120 -18.47 14.37 -10.04
CA ARG A 120 -18.79 13.51 -11.18
C ARG A 120 -19.66 14.21 -12.21
N THR A 121 -19.45 13.82 -13.46
CA THR A 121 -20.32 14.23 -14.57
C THR A 121 -21.64 13.46 -14.58
N GLY A 122 -22.63 13.99 -15.29
CA GLY A 122 -23.92 13.33 -15.50
C GLY A 122 -23.87 12.14 -16.46
N LEU A 123 -25.06 11.66 -16.84
CA LEU A 123 -25.21 10.68 -17.90
C LEU A 123 -25.30 11.37 -19.26
N ILE A 124 -24.60 10.79 -20.23
CA ILE A 124 -24.70 11.18 -21.65
C ILE A 124 -26.11 10.89 -22.17
N LYS A 125 -26.64 11.82 -22.97
CA LYS A 125 -27.99 11.72 -23.56
C LYS A 125 -28.11 10.46 -24.41
N GLY A 126 -29.14 9.66 -24.14
CA GLY A 126 -29.47 8.45 -24.89
C GLY A 126 -29.13 7.16 -24.16
N SER A 127 -27.85 6.87 -23.94
CA SER A 127 -27.39 5.65 -23.24
C SER A 127 -26.22 5.95 -22.31
N SER A 128 -26.13 5.22 -21.20
CA SER A 128 -25.01 5.29 -20.25
C SER A 128 -23.67 4.84 -20.84
N THR A 129 -23.70 4.09 -21.95
CA THR A 129 -22.50 3.58 -22.65
C THR A 129 -22.07 4.46 -23.82
N MET A 130 -22.83 5.49 -24.18
CA MET A 130 -22.41 6.40 -25.24
C MET A 130 -21.37 7.39 -24.73
N GLU A 131 -20.46 7.76 -25.62
CA GLU A 131 -19.46 8.78 -25.40
C GLU A 131 -19.68 9.94 -26.35
N VAL A 132 -19.25 11.12 -25.91
CA VAL A 132 -19.37 12.37 -26.67
C VAL A 132 -17.99 12.91 -26.98
N GLY A 133 -17.75 13.23 -28.24
CA GLY A 133 -16.50 13.83 -28.68
C GLY A 133 -16.48 15.34 -28.44
N LEU A 134 -15.68 15.78 -27.48
CA LEU A 134 -15.41 17.20 -27.23
C LEU A 134 -14.26 17.67 -28.12
N LYS A 135 -14.52 18.67 -28.97
CA LYS A 135 -13.52 19.22 -29.90
C LYS A 135 -12.78 20.39 -29.27
N MET A 136 -11.46 20.48 -29.50
CA MET A 136 -10.66 21.61 -29.07
C MET A 136 -11.20 22.93 -29.63
N GLY A 137 -11.26 23.96 -28.79
CA GLY A 137 -11.83 25.28 -29.11
C GLY A 137 -13.37 25.34 -29.10
N ALA A 138 -14.06 24.20 -28.92
CA ALA A 138 -15.51 24.21 -28.78
C ALA A 138 -15.92 24.84 -27.44
N THR A 139 -17.10 25.47 -27.44
CA THR A 139 -17.71 25.98 -26.21
C THR A 139 -18.53 24.89 -25.54
N LEU A 140 -18.28 24.64 -24.25
CA LEU A 140 -19.02 23.68 -23.44
C LEU A 140 -19.60 24.39 -22.22
N LYS A 141 -20.90 24.22 -21.98
CA LYS A 141 -21.59 24.82 -20.84
C LYS A 141 -21.74 23.81 -19.71
N ILE A 142 -21.19 24.13 -18.56
CA ILE A 142 -21.37 23.37 -17.33
C ILE A 142 -22.63 23.86 -16.62
N MET A 143 -23.55 22.94 -16.34
CA MET A 143 -24.85 23.21 -15.71
C MET A 143 -24.97 22.47 -14.39
N LEU A 144 -25.61 23.10 -13.39
CA LEU A 144 -25.86 22.48 -12.08
C LEU A 144 -27.31 22.00 -11.90
N ASP A 145 -28.21 22.43 -12.78
CA ASP A 145 -29.61 22.03 -12.74
C ASP A 145 -29.77 20.53 -13.05
N ASN A 146 -30.39 19.81 -12.10
CA ASN A 146 -30.64 18.38 -12.18
C ASN A 146 -31.52 17.97 -13.37
N THR A 147 -32.22 18.90 -14.03
CA THR A 147 -32.92 18.62 -15.30
C THR A 147 -31.98 18.14 -16.42
N TYR A 148 -30.68 18.50 -16.35
CA TYR A 148 -29.63 18.11 -17.30
C TYR A 148 -28.81 16.90 -16.85
N MET A 149 -29.05 16.36 -15.66
CA MET A 149 -28.28 15.24 -15.09
C MET A 149 -28.21 14.01 -16.01
N LYS A 150 -29.24 13.79 -16.84
CA LYS A 150 -29.31 12.69 -17.81
C LYS A 150 -29.32 13.14 -19.28
N LYS A 151 -28.90 14.38 -19.54
CA LYS A 151 -28.95 15.03 -20.84
C LYS A 151 -27.61 15.68 -21.19
N CYS A 152 -26.50 15.10 -20.74
CA CYS A 152 -25.18 15.61 -21.08
C CYS A 152 -24.88 15.31 -22.56
N ASP A 153 -24.29 16.26 -23.26
CA ASP A 153 -23.90 16.18 -24.66
C ASP A 153 -22.68 17.07 -24.95
N GLU A 154 -22.34 17.31 -26.22
CA GLU A 154 -21.17 18.09 -26.61
C GLU A 154 -21.28 19.59 -26.28
N ASN A 155 -22.47 20.06 -25.93
CA ASN A 155 -22.76 21.46 -25.63
C ASN A 155 -23.02 21.68 -24.13
N ILE A 156 -23.59 20.68 -23.45
CA ILE A 156 -23.99 20.78 -22.05
C ILE A 156 -23.42 19.62 -21.24
N LEU A 157 -22.72 19.96 -20.14
CA LEU A 157 -22.21 19.01 -19.17
C LEU A 157 -22.81 19.31 -17.78
N TRP A 158 -23.47 18.32 -17.17
CA TRP A 158 -23.95 18.45 -15.80
C TRP A 158 -22.90 17.95 -14.80
N LEU A 159 -22.80 18.63 -13.65
CA LEU A 159 -21.97 18.23 -12.51
C LEU A 159 -22.78 18.16 -11.21
N ASP A 160 -22.38 17.26 -10.31
CA ASP A 160 -22.98 17.09 -8.99
C ASP A 160 -22.53 18.15 -7.96
N TYR A 161 -21.38 18.80 -8.17
CA TYR A 161 -20.86 19.81 -7.23
C TYR A 161 -21.54 21.18 -7.37
N LYS A 162 -22.53 21.42 -6.50
CA LYS A 162 -23.37 22.63 -6.53
C LYS A 162 -22.65 23.94 -6.22
N ASN A 163 -21.52 23.90 -5.54
CA ASN A 163 -20.78 25.10 -5.17
C ASN A 163 -19.67 25.48 -6.17
N ILE A 164 -19.55 24.77 -7.30
CA ILE A 164 -18.48 24.98 -8.29
C ILE A 164 -18.40 26.44 -8.76
N CYS A 165 -19.54 27.11 -8.95
CA CYS A 165 -19.55 28.50 -9.41
C CYS A 165 -18.92 29.44 -8.39
N LYS A 166 -18.92 29.14 -7.08
CA LYS A 166 -18.29 30.01 -6.08
C LYS A 166 -16.77 29.85 -6.01
N VAL A 167 -16.27 28.63 -6.22
CA VAL A 167 -14.84 28.31 -6.05
C VAL A 167 -14.03 28.49 -7.33
N MET A 168 -14.68 28.55 -8.48
CA MET A 168 -14.06 28.74 -9.79
C MET A 168 -14.09 30.20 -10.21
N GLU A 169 -13.04 30.65 -10.88
CA GLU A 169 -12.91 31.98 -11.46
C GLU A 169 -12.72 31.92 -12.98
N VAL A 170 -12.94 33.05 -13.65
CA VAL A 170 -12.64 33.15 -15.09
C VAL A 170 -11.15 32.95 -15.32
N GLY A 171 -10.80 32.07 -16.25
CA GLY A 171 -9.43 31.63 -16.54
C GLY A 171 -9.01 30.34 -15.82
N SER A 172 -9.74 29.89 -14.79
CA SER A 172 -9.47 28.64 -14.10
C SER A 172 -9.66 27.42 -15.00
N LYS A 173 -8.93 26.33 -14.68
CA LYS A 173 -8.99 25.06 -15.42
C LYS A 173 -9.86 24.02 -14.73
N ILE A 174 -10.59 23.26 -15.52
CA ILE A 174 -11.40 22.11 -15.11
C ILE A 174 -10.91 20.90 -15.89
N TYR A 175 -10.60 19.82 -15.18
CA TYR A 175 -10.13 18.58 -15.77
C TYR A 175 -11.22 17.52 -15.66
N VAL A 176 -11.48 16.80 -16.74
CA VAL A 176 -12.51 15.75 -16.81
C VAL A 176 -11.86 14.45 -17.27
N ASP A 177 -12.34 13.32 -16.75
CA ASP A 177 -11.88 11.97 -17.08
C ASP A 177 -10.38 11.78 -16.83
N ASP A 178 -10.00 11.80 -15.55
CA ASP A 178 -8.61 11.66 -15.08
C ASP A 178 -7.62 12.69 -15.67
N GLY A 179 -8.16 13.84 -16.11
CA GLY A 179 -7.39 14.93 -16.68
C GLY A 179 -7.05 14.81 -18.15
N LEU A 180 -7.62 13.82 -18.85
CA LEU A 180 -7.50 13.68 -20.30
C LEU A 180 -8.15 14.85 -21.05
N ILE A 181 -9.27 15.36 -20.53
CA ILE A 181 -9.99 16.50 -21.09
C ILE A 181 -9.74 17.70 -20.19
N SER A 182 -9.40 18.84 -20.80
CA SER A 182 -9.18 20.09 -20.09
C SER A 182 -10.07 21.21 -20.64
N LEU A 183 -10.72 21.93 -19.73
CA LEU A 183 -11.64 23.02 -20.01
C LEU A 183 -11.13 24.28 -19.31
N GLN A 184 -11.23 25.43 -19.97
CA GLN A 184 -10.95 26.72 -19.38
C GLN A 184 -12.23 27.52 -19.19
N VAL A 185 -12.46 28.03 -17.98
CA VAL A 185 -13.63 28.86 -17.67
C VAL A 185 -13.49 30.21 -18.38
N LYS A 186 -14.45 30.55 -19.25
CA LYS A 186 -14.50 31.84 -19.97
C LYS A 186 -15.53 32.79 -19.40
N GLN A 187 -16.65 32.26 -18.90
CA GLN A 187 -17.72 33.05 -18.30
C GLN A 187 -18.33 32.32 -17.12
N LYS A 188 -18.69 33.08 -16.10
CA LYS A 188 -19.36 32.61 -14.89
C LYS A 188 -20.78 33.19 -14.83
N GLY A 189 -21.76 32.29 -14.73
CA GLY A 189 -23.16 32.61 -14.47
C GLY A 189 -23.50 32.41 -12.99
N ALA A 190 -24.79 32.52 -12.66
CA ALA A 190 -25.27 32.26 -11.29
C ALA A 190 -25.20 30.76 -10.91
N ASP A 191 -25.55 29.89 -11.86
CA ASP A 191 -25.69 28.44 -11.70
C ASP A 191 -25.07 27.64 -12.87
N PHE A 192 -24.23 28.31 -13.67
CA PHE A 192 -23.55 27.71 -14.81
C PHE A 192 -22.15 28.31 -15.03
N LEU A 193 -21.29 27.56 -15.72
CA LEU A 193 -20.03 28.05 -16.26
C LEU A 193 -20.01 27.84 -17.77
N VAL A 194 -19.53 28.82 -18.53
CA VAL A 194 -19.21 28.64 -19.95
C VAL A 194 -17.72 28.41 -20.05
N THR A 195 -17.35 27.32 -20.69
CA THR A 195 -15.97 26.89 -20.83
C THR A 195 -15.58 26.75 -22.30
N GLU A 196 -14.29 26.87 -22.57
CA GLU A 196 -13.69 26.49 -23.85
C GLU A 196 -12.88 25.20 -23.63
N VAL A 197 -13.02 24.25 -24.54
CA VAL A 197 -12.26 23.00 -24.51
C VAL A 197 -10.81 23.27 -24.94
N GLU A 198 -9.87 23.26 -24.00
CA GLU A 198 -8.42 23.39 -24.29
C GLU A 198 -7.84 22.08 -24.81
N THR A 199 -8.24 20.94 -24.24
CA THR A 199 -7.86 19.60 -24.70
C THR A 199 -9.13 18.77 -24.85
N GLY A 200 -9.44 18.41 -26.08
CA GLY A 200 -10.60 17.59 -26.42
C GLY A 200 -10.37 16.10 -26.17
N GLY A 201 -11.42 15.31 -26.36
CA GLY A 201 -11.39 13.86 -26.14
C GLY A 201 -12.78 13.25 -26.16
N SER A 202 -12.85 11.94 -26.00
CA SER A 202 -14.11 11.22 -25.81
C SER A 202 -14.49 11.27 -24.33
N SER A 203 -15.66 11.82 -24.00
CA SER A 203 -16.18 11.86 -22.62
C SER A 203 -17.35 10.89 -22.48
N GLY A 204 -17.20 9.92 -21.58
CA GLY A 204 -18.28 9.02 -21.17
C GLY A 204 -19.18 9.60 -20.06
N SER A 205 -20.06 8.75 -19.53
CA SER A 205 -20.92 9.07 -18.39
C SER A 205 -20.19 8.94 -17.05
N LYS A 206 -20.55 9.75 -16.04
CA LYS A 206 -20.04 9.67 -14.65
C LYS A 206 -18.52 9.72 -14.51
N LYS A 207 -17.86 10.56 -15.32
CA LYS A 207 -16.41 10.77 -15.25
C LYS A 207 -16.04 11.68 -14.08
N GLY A 208 -14.86 11.46 -13.50
CA GLY A 208 -14.32 12.28 -12.43
C GLY A 208 -13.92 13.67 -12.92
N VAL A 209 -14.09 14.68 -12.07
CA VAL A 209 -13.75 16.08 -12.35
C VAL A 209 -12.80 16.62 -11.29
N ASN A 210 -11.69 17.22 -11.75
CA ASN A 210 -10.67 17.82 -10.90
C ASN A 210 -10.59 19.33 -11.12
N LEU A 211 -10.48 20.09 -10.02
CA LEU A 211 -10.48 21.55 -10.01
C LEU A 211 -9.16 22.07 -9.39
N PRO A 212 -8.03 22.02 -10.11
CA PRO A 212 -6.74 22.39 -9.54
C PRO A 212 -6.70 23.87 -9.17
N GLY A 213 -6.17 24.15 -7.98
CA GLY A 213 -6.09 25.50 -7.42
C GLY A 213 -7.41 26.07 -6.89
N ALA A 214 -8.53 25.36 -7.05
CA ALA A 214 -9.80 25.75 -6.45
C ALA A 214 -9.89 25.26 -4.99
N ALA A 215 -10.37 26.12 -4.10
CA ALA A 215 -10.67 25.76 -2.73
C ALA A 215 -12.00 24.99 -2.65
N VAL A 216 -12.00 23.74 -3.10
CA VAL A 216 -13.17 22.86 -3.04
C VAL A 216 -13.62 22.71 -1.59
N ASP A 217 -14.90 22.91 -1.30
CA ASP A 217 -15.46 22.94 0.06
C ASP A 217 -16.39 21.75 0.37
N LEU A 218 -16.28 20.67 -0.43
CA LEU A 218 -16.95 19.42 -0.11
C LEU A 218 -16.46 18.85 1.23
N PRO A 219 -17.34 18.29 2.07
CA PRO A 219 -16.93 17.62 3.30
C PRO A 219 -16.05 16.41 2.98
N ALA A 220 -15.04 16.14 3.81
CA ALA A 220 -14.16 14.98 3.60
C ALA A 220 -14.88 13.66 3.84
N VAL A 221 -15.88 13.66 4.73
CA VAL A 221 -16.70 12.49 5.06
C VAL A 221 -18.17 12.88 4.86
N SER A 222 -18.87 12.22 3.94
CA SER A 222 -20.31 12.45 3.74
C SER A 222 -21.08 11.14 3.66
N GLU A 223 -21.32 10.65 2.43
CA GLU A 223 -21.88 9.31 2.18
C GLU A 223 -20.96 8.21 2.77
N ASP A 224 -19.66 8.50 2.88
CA ASP A 224 -18.65 7.59 3.42
C ASP A 224 -18.92 7.17 4.86
N ILE A 225 -19.72 7.90 5.66
CA ILE A 225 -20.04 7.49 7.04
C ILE A 225 -20.71 6.11 7.07
N GLN A 226 -21.58 5.82 6.11
CA GLN A 226 -22.25 4.51 6.03
C GLN A 226 -21.27 3.41 5.67
N ASP A 227 -20.37 3.69 4.72
CA ASP A 227 -19.32 2.78 4.28
C ASP A 227 -18.31 2.49 5.41
N LEU A 228 -17.97 3.50 6.19
CA LEU A 228 -17.05 3.39 7.31
C LEU A 228 -17.67 2.57 8.46
N ASN A 229 -18.95 2.80 8.78
CA ASN A 229 -19.67 1.95 9.73
C ASN A 229 -19.76 0.50 9.24
N PHE A 230 -20.05 0.29 7.95
CA PHE A 230 -20.00 -1.03 7.32
C PHE A 230 -18.61 -1.67 7.46
N GLY A 231 -17.54 -0.93 7.21
CA GLY A 231 -16.16 -1.42 7.39
C GLY A 231 -15.88 -1.86 8.83
N VAL A 232 -16.38 -1.12 9.82
CA VAL A 232 -16.29 -1.48 11.24
C VAL A 232 -17.08 -2.75 11.56
N GLU A 233 -18.25 -2.95 10.95
CA GLU A 233 -19.05 -4.17 11.10
C GLU A 233 -18.37 -5.39 10.46
N GLN A 234 -17.69 -5.20 9.33
CA GLN A 234 -16.95 -6.25 8.63
C GLN A 234 -15.52 -6.47 9.18
N ASP A 235 -15.12 -5.76 10.23
CA ASP A 235 -13.81 -5.86 10.88
C ASP A 235 -12.63 -5.61 9.93
N VAL A 236 -12.73 -4.58 9.07
CA VAL A 236 -11.61 -4.21 8.19
C VAL A 236 -10.41 -3.71 8.98
N ASP A 237 -9.20 -4.04 8.53
CA ASP A 237 -7.98 -3.69 9.24
C ASP A 237 -7.63 -2.20 9.13
N MET A 238 -7.99 -1.57 8.00
CA MET A 238 -7.62 -0.19 7.70
C MET A 238 -8.60 0.52 6.76
N VAL A 239 -8.54 1.85 6.79
CA VAL A 239 -9.27 2.74 5.86
C VAL A 239 -8.28 3.62 5.11
N PHE A 240 -8.42 3.64 3.79
CA PHE A 240 -7.84 4.64 2.91
C PHE A 240 -8.87 5.75 2.72
N ALA A 241 -8.63 6.88 3.38
CA ALA A 241 -9.51 8.03 3.30
C ALA A 241 -9.13 8.91 2.10
N SER A 242 -10.08 9.06 1.18
CA SER A 242 -9.90 9.78 -0.07
C SER A 242 -10.00 11.29 0.12
N PHE A 243 -9.20 12.05 -0.63
CA PHE A 243 -9.21 13.53 -0.67
C PHE A 243 -9.05 14.24 0.70
N ILE A 244 -8.33 13.63 1.64
CA ILE A 244 -7.92 14.28 2.90
C ILE A 244 -7.03 15.49 2.58
N ARG A 245 -7.41 16.67 3.09
CA ARG A 245 -6.73 17.95 2.82
C ARG A 245 -6.19 18.61 4.09
N LYS A 246 -6.81 18.38 5.23
CA LYS A 246 -6.43 18.98 6.52
C LYS A 246 -6.54 17.96 7.65
N ALA A 247 -5.85 18.23 8.77
CA ALA A 247 -5.84 17.34 9.93
C ALA A 247 -7.25 17.09 10.50
N SER A 248 -8.16 18.08 10.43
CA SER A 248 -9.54 17.90 10.88
C SER A 248 -10.29 16.83 10.09
N ASP A 249 -10.00 16.66 8.79
CA ASP A 249 -10.62 15.61 7.96
C ASP A 249 -10.24 14.22 8.51
N VAL A 250 -8.99 14.05 8.96
CA VAL A 250 -8.52 12.81 9.60
C VAL A 250 -9.21 12.60 10.94
N HIS A 251 -9.44 13.68 11.70
CA HIS A 251 -10.18 13.60 12.95
C HIS A 251 -11.65 13.19 12.72
N GLU A 252 -12.31 13.74 11.72
CA GLU A 252 -13.68 13.36 11.33
C GLU A 252 -13.79 11.86 11.01
N VAL A 253 -12.85 11.30 10.24
CA VAL A 253 -12.84 9.85 9.97
C VAL A 253 -12.56 9.03 11.24
N ARG A 254 -11.73 9.56 12.18
CA ARG A 254 -11.45 8.90 13.48
C ARG A 254 -12.59 9.00 14.48
N GLU A 255 -13.54 9.92 14.33
CA GLU A 255 -14.69 10.01 15.25
C GLU A 255 -15.63 8.80 15.08
N ILE A 256 -15.60 8.14 13.92
CA ILE A 256 -16.24 6.85 13.66
C ILE A 256 -15.40 5.78 14.37
N PRO A 257 -15.99 4.86 15.16
CA PRO A 257 -15.34 4.03 16.20
C PRO A 257 -13.85 3.69 15.95
N ALA A 258 -12.98 4.60 16.40
CA ALA A 258 -11.53 4.58 16.12
C ALA A 258 -10.79 3.35 16.66
N GLU A 259 -11.40 2.62 17.60
CA GLU A 259 -10.74 1.50 18.27
C GLU A 259 -10.53 0.30 17.35
N LYS A 260 -11.20 0.26 16.18
CA LYS A 260 -11.17 -0.89 15.28
C LYS A 260 -10.48 -0.67 13.94
N VAL A 261 -10.17 0.56 13.54
CA VAL A 261 -9.73 0.85 12.16
C VAL A 261 -8.47 1.69 12.12
N PHE A 262 -7.44 1.20 11.41
CA PHE A 262 -6.22 1.95 11.16
C PHE A 262 -6.40 2.89 9.96
N LEU A 263 -6.22 4.20 10.14
CA LEU A 263 -6.24 5.14 9.02
C LEU A 263 -4.88 5.22 8.35
N ALA A 264 -4.87 4.97 7.04
CA ALA A 264 -3.71 5.11 6.18
C ALA A 264 -4.01 6.08 5.03
N GLN A 265 -3.03 6.90 4.67
CA GLN A 265 -3.14 7.80 3.53
C GLN A 265 -2.57 7.14 2.29
N LYS A 266 -3.37 7.08 1.22
CA LYS A 266 -2.95 6.65 -0.10
C LYS A 266 -2.42 7.86 -0.87
N MET A 267 -1.18 7.78 -1.37
CA MET A 267 -0.62 8.76 -2.30
C MET A 267 -0.41 8.09 -3.66
N MET A 268 -1.11 8.56 -4.67
CA MET A 268 -0.95 8.09 -6.05
C MET A 268 0.27 8.75 -6.68
N ILE A 269 1.24 7.93 -7.13
CA ILE A 269 2.38 8.40 -7.92
C ILE A 269 2.01 8.24 -9.40
N GLY A 270 1.47 9.32 -9.99
CA GLY A 270 1.28 9.47 -11.45
C GLY A 270 -0.05 8.95 -12.03
N PRO A 271 -0.68 9.69 -12.97
CA PRO A 271 -1.85 9.22 -13.72
C PRO A 271 -1.46 8.52 -15.04
N GLY A 272 -2.18 7.45 -15.39
CA GLY A 272 -2.60 7.20 -16.78
C GLY A 272 -1.59 6.65 -17.79
N LYS A 273 -0.47 6.04 -17.39
CA LYS A 273 0.36 5.22 -18.29
C LYS A 273 0.39 3.78 -17.82
N PRO A 274 0.50 2.77 -18.72
CA PRO A 274 0.87 1.43 -18.28
C PRO A 274 2.14 1.57 -17.43
N ILE A 275 2.11 1.04 -16.21
CA ILE A 275 3.19 1.12 -15.23
C ILE A 275 4.51 0.92 -15.97
N CYS A 276 5.33 1.97 -16.07
CA CYS A 276 6.68 1.79 -16.55
C CYS A 276 7.43 1.16 -15.40
N ASP A 277 8.12 0.03 -15.60
CA ASP A 277 8.83 -0.70 -14.53
C ASP A 277 9.71 0.22 -13.66
N SER A 278 10.21 1.31 -14.25
CA SER A 278 10.98 2.37 -13.58
C SER A 278 10.21 3.15 -12.49
N ASP A 279 8.89 3.30 -12.59
CA ASP A 279 8.07 4.04 -11.62
C ASP A 279 7.95 3.28 -10.30
N VAL A 280 7.81 1.95 -10.37
CA VAL A 280 7.77 1.08 -9.19
C VAL A 280 9.11 1.11 -8.46
N ALA A 281 10.22 0.95 -9.20
CA ALA A 281 11.55 1.04 -8.63
C ALA A 281 11.80 2.40 -7.98
N SER A 282 11.42 3.49 -8.67
CA SER A 282 11.56 4.86 -8.15
C SER A 282 10.73 5.08 -6.89
N ALA A 283 9.49 4.57 -6.82
CA ALA A 283 8.66 4.66 -5.62
C ALA A 283 9.31 3.97 -4.42
N VAL A 284 9.88 2.78 -4.63
CA VAL A 284 10.59 2.02 -3.58
C VAL A 284 11.87 2.74 -3.15
N LEU A 285 12.64 3.29 -4.09
CA LEU A 285 13.84 4.09 -3.82
C LEU A 285 13.53 5.40 -3.08
N ASN A 286 12.42 6.05 -3.40
CA ASN A 286 11.90 7.22 -2.69
C ASN A 286 11.41 6.90 -1.28
N GLY A 287 11.43 5.61 -0.89
CA GLY A 287 11.15 5.18 0.47
C GLY A 287 9.69 4.84 0.74
N ALA A 288 8.89 4.54 -0.29
CA ALA A 288 7.54 4.03 -0.10
C ALA A 288 7.56 2.72 0.72
N ASP A 289 6.62 2.59 1.67
CA ASP A 289 6.45 1.39 2.48
C ASP A 289 5.66 0.29 1.75
N CYS A 290 4.71 0.72 0.91
CA CYS A 290 3.90 -0.16 0.08
C CYS A 290 3.76 0.40 -1.34
N ILE A 291 3.53 -0.50 -2.28
CA ILE A 291 3.10 -0.20 -3.65
C ILE A 291 1.72 -0.81 -3.87
N MET A 292 0.93 -0.19 -4.77
CA MET A 292 -0.47 -0.56 -4.97
C MET A 292 -0.80 -0.81 -6.44
N LEU A 293 -1.60 -1.85 -6.70
CA LEU A 293 -2.26 -2.12 -7.99
C LEU A 293 -3.73 -1.69 -7.92
N SER A 294 -4.18 -0.93 -8.91
CA SER A 294 -5.56 -0.44 -9.03
C SER A 294 -6.27 -1.13 -10.20
N GLY A 295 -6.37 -0.47 -11.36
CA GLY A 295 -7.07 -1.03 -12.53
C GLY A 295 -6.32 -2.17 -13.22
N GLU A 296 -5.04 -2.34 -12.92
CA GLU A 296 -4.20 -3.43 -13.40
C GLU A 296 -4.70 -4.79 -12.90
N THR A 297 -5.35 -4.82 -11.73
CA THR A 297 -5.94 -6.06 -11.21
C THR A 297 -7.26 -6.44 -11.88
N ALA A 298 -7.82 -5.56 -12.70
CA ALA A 298 -9.10 -5.77 -13.38
C ALA A 298 -8.96 -6.37 -14.80
N LYS A 299 -7.73 -6.52 -15.31
CA LYS A 299 -7.43 -7.12 -16.64
C LYS A 299 -6.82 -8.52 -16.49
N ALA A 300 -7.00 -9.37 -17.51
CA ALA A 300 -6.76 -10.82 -17.47
C ALA A 300 -5.32 -11.27 -17.14
N ASP A 301 -4.32 -10.39 -17.17
CA ASP A 301 -2.91 -10.70 -16.91
C ASP A 301 -2.47 -10.36 -15.46
N TYR A 302 -3.41 -10.49 -14.51
CA TYR A 302 -3.25 -10.14 -13.09
C TYR A 302 -1.98 -10.71 -12.43
N LEU A 303 -1.73 -12.01 -12.60
CA LEU A 303 -0.65 -12.71 -11.89
C LEU A 303 0.72 -12.20 -12.32
N GLU A 304 0.83 -11.75 -13.57
CA GLU A 304 2.06 -11.20 -14.10
C GLU A 304 2.33 -9.80 -13.52
N ALA A 305 1.31 -8.95 -13.41
CA ALA A 305 1.46 -7.61 -12.81
C ALA A 305 1.89 -7.68 -11.32
N GLY A 306 1.27 -8.56 -10.53
CA GLY A 306 1.64 -8.77 -9.13
C GLY A 306 3.05 -9.33 -8.97
N ARG A 307 3.43 -10.33 -9.79
CA ARG A 307 4.79 -10.89 -9.80
C ARG A 307 5.82 -9.86 -10.26
N MET A 308 5.49 -9.03 -11.24
CA MET A 308 6.39 -7.99 -11.74
C MET A 308 6.67 -6.94 -10.67
N GLN A 309 5.63 -6.45 -9.98
CA GLN A 309 5.80 -5.55 -8.84
C GLN A 309 6.66 -6.17 -7.74
N HIS A 310 6.43 -7.45 -7.44
CA HIS A 310 7.23 -8.20 -6.49
C HIS A 310 8.72 -8.23 -6.90
N LEU A 311 9.03 -8.56 -8.16
CA LEU A 311 10.40 -8.60 -8.66
C LEU A 311 11.07 -7.23 -8.66
N ILE A 312 10.39 -6.19 -9.13
CA ILE A 312 10.94 -4.82 -9.19
C ILE A 312 11.22 -4.27 -7.79
N ALA A 313 10.27 -4.42 -6.85
CA ALA A 313 10.45 -3.93 -5.48
C ALA A 313 11.63 -4.63 -4.79
N HIS A 314 11.77 -5.92 -5.03
CA HIS A 314 12.83 -6.75 -4.46
C HIS A 314 14.24 -6.38 -4.98
N GLU A 315 14.36 -6.05 -6.28
CA GLU A 315 15.60 -5.50 -6.83
C GLU A 315 15.87 -4.08 -6.29
N ALA A 316 14.87 -3.20 -6.32
CA ALA A 316 15.01 -1.82 -5.85
C ALA A 316 15.41 -1.73 -4.37
N GLU A 317 14.91 -2.63 -3.53
CA GLU A 317 15.32 -2.78 -2.13
C GLU A 317 16.81 -3.00 -1.94
N ALA A 318 17.46 -3.79 -2.80
CA ALA A 318 18.88 -4.07 -2.72
C ALA A 318 19.74 -2.83 -3.06
N THR A 319 19.16 -1.86 -3.78
CA THR A 319 19.84 -0.65 -4.26
C THR A 319 19.70 0.57 -3.34
N ILE A 320 19.11 0.42 -2.15
CA ILE A 320 18.91 1.56 -1.24
C ILE A 320 20.20 1.95 -0.51
N TYR A 321 20.47 3.25 -0.47
CA TYR A 321 21.50 3.85 0.38
C TYR A 321 20.92 4.18 1.77
N HIS A 322 21.40 3.51 2.82
CA HIS A 322 20.83 3.58 4.17
C HIS A 322 21.55 4.61 5.07
N PHE A 323 20.86 5.66 5.55
CA PHE A 323 21.37 6.57 6.60
C PHE A 323 20.26 7.33 7.35
N ASP A 324 20.03 7.08 8.65
CA ASP A 324 19.24 7.96 9.57
C ASP A 324 19.28 7.48 11.07
N PRO A 325 19.39 8.37 12.09
CA PRO A 325 19.23 8.00 13.51
C PRO A 325 18.13 8.76 14.33
N THR A 326 17.17 8.09 15.03
CA THR A 326 16.51 8.57 16.30
C THR A 326 15.56 7.59 17.05
N LYS A 327 15.97 7.10 18.25
CA LYS A 327 15.32 6.27 19.34
C LYS A 327 16.19 5.08 19.76
N ALA A 328 16.64 5.03 21.03
CA ALA A 328 17.80 4.23 21.47
C ALA A 328 17.75 2.72 21.16
N THR A 329 16.65 2.01 21.48
CA THR A 329 16.61 0.55 21.27
C THR A 329 16.44 0.17 19.80
N ALA A 330 15.57 0.89 19.08
CA ALA A 330 15.30 0.60 17.67
C ALA A 330 16.48 1.00 16.77
N VAL A 331 17.11 2.15 17.04
CA VAL A 331 18.35 2.54 16.36
C VAL A 331 19.49 1.58 16.69
N GLY A 332 19.63 1.17 17.95
CA GLY A 332 20.67 0.23 18.36
C GLY A 332 20.52 -1.13 17.68
N ALA A 333 19.29 -1.60 17.51
CA ALA A 333 18.99 -2.83 16.77
C ALA A 333 19.29 -2.70 15.28
N ASN A 334 18.91 -1.57 14.68
CA ASN A 334 19.20 -1.27 13.28
C ASN A 334 20.73 -1.20 13.04
N GLU A 335 21.44 -0.44 13.87
CA GLU A 335 22.89 -0.32 13.83
C GLU A 335 23.58 -1.68 13.98
N ALA A 336 23.17 -2.48 14.99
CA ALA A 336 23.69 -3.82 15.18
C ALA A 336 23.43 -4.72 13.95
N SER A 337 22.23 -4.62 13.35
CA SER A 337 21.85 -5.41 12.17
C SER A 337 22.76 -5.13 10.97
N PHE A 338 23.12 -3.87 10.73
CA PHE A 338 24.09 -3.49 9.71
C PHE A 338 25.50 -3.94 10.08
N LYS A 339 25.91 -3.75 11.34
CA LYS A 339 27.28 -4.05 11.77
C LYS A 339 27.64 -5.53 11.69
N CYS A 340 26.68 -6.41 11.94
CA CYS A 340 26.90 -7.85 11.86
C CYS A 340 26.25 -8.50 10.63
N CYS A 341 25.73 -7.71 9.68
CA CYS A 341 24.98 -8.18 8.51
C CYS A 341 23.94 -9.26 8.88
N SER A 342 23.11 -8.97 9.89
CA SER A 342 22.18 -9.97 10.44
C SER A 342 21.18 -10.48 9.40
N GLY A 343 20.81 -11.76 9.47
CA GLY A 343 19.82 -12.33 8.57
C GLY A 343 18.38 -11.85 8.82
N ALA A 344 18.07 -11.39 10.04
CA ALA A 344 16.77 -10.81 10.40
C ALA A 344 16.81 -10.07 11.74
N ILE A 345 15.80 -9.22 11.95
CA ILE A 345 15.47 -8.61 13.24
C ILE A 345 14.14 -9.22 13.74
N ILE A 346 14.18 -10.03 14.78
CA ILE A 346 12.99 -10.61 15.40
C ILE A 346 12.44 -9.64 16.45
N VAL A 347 11.17 -9.26 16.32
CA VAL A 347 10.51 -8.31 17.23
C VAL A 347 9.24 -8.93 17.78
N LEU A 348 9.19 -9.09 19.11
CA LEU A 348 7.97 -9.52 19.79
C LEU A 348 7.10 -8.29 20.05
N THR A 349 5.89 -8.26 19.50
CA THR A 349 5.02 -7.08 19.57
C THR A 349 3.55 -7.45 19.79
N LYS A 350 2.85 -6.66 20.61
CA LYS A 350 1.39 -6.82 20.83
C LYS A 350 0.56 -5.86 19.99
N SER A 351 1.10 -4.68 19.70
CA SER A 351 0.41 -3.56 19.03
C SER A 351 1.13 -3.06 17.77
N GLY A 352 2.14 -3.80 17.30
CA GLY A 352 2.95 -3.42 16.12
C GLY A 352 3.99 -2.33 16.41
N ARG A 353 3.73 -1.41 17.36
CA ARG A 353 4.55 -0.20 17.60
C ARG A 353 6.06 -0.42 17.71
N SER A 354 6.53 -1.50 18.34
CA SER A 354 7.96 -1.81 18.43
C SER A 354 8.56 -2.13 17.08
N ALA A 355 7.86 -2.92 16.26
CA ALA A 355 8.28 -3.28 14.92
C ALA A 355 8.23 -2.06 13.99
N HIS A 356 7.18 -1.22 14.11
CA HIS A 356 7.09 0.04 13.36
C HIS A 356 8.27 0.99 13.67
N GLN A 357 8.70 1.01 14.94
CA GLN A 357 9.87 1.80 15.32
C GLN A 357 11.15 1.30 14.68
N VAL A 358 11.35 -0.01 14.52
CA VAL A 358 12.51 -0.57 13.81
C VAL A 358 12.41 -0.29 12.31
N ALA A 359 11.23 -0.52 11.70
CA ALA A 359 10.97 -0.29 10.28
C ALA A 359 11.26 1.15 9.82
N ARG A 360 11.03 2.13 10.71
CA ARG A 360 11.36 3.55 10.46
C ARG A 360 12.82 3.78 10.07
N TYR A 361 13.75 2.95 10.53
CA TYR A 361 15.17 3.09 10.23
C TYR A 361 15.62 2.32 8.99
N ARG A 362 14.67 1.70 8.28
CA ARG A 362 14.91 1.01 7.01
C ARG A 362 16.05 -0.02 7.11
N PRO A 363 15.99 -1.00 8.04
CA PRO A 363 16.96 -2.08 8.04
C PRO A 363 16.90 -2.83 6.70
N ARG A 364 18.07 -3.24 6.21
CA ARG A 364 18.15 -4.15 5.06
C ARG A 364 17.61 -5.55 5.40
N ALA A 365 17.84 -5.99 6.64
CA ALA A 365 17.35 -7.27 7.13
C ALA A 365 15.82 -7.24 7.36
N PRO A 366 15.10 -8.32 7.03
CA PRO A 366 13.66 -8.41 7.31
C PRO A 366 13.39 -8.39 8.81
N ILE A 367 12.30 -7.75 9.20
CA ILE A 367 11.81 -7.62 10.57
C ILE A 367 10.72 -8.67 10.77
N ILE A 368 11.03 -9.79 11.42
CA ILE A 368 10.03 -10.81 11.77
C ILE A 368 9.25 -10.34 13.00
N ALA A 369 8.05 -9.81 12.77
CA ALA A 369 7.20 -9.31 13.85
C ALA A 369 6.24 -10.39 14.34
N VAL A 370 6.56 -10.99 15.50
CA VAL A 370 5.71 -12.01 16.11
C VAL A 370 4.65 -11.34 16.98
N THR A 371 3.39 -11.72 16.78
CA THR A 371 2.24 -11.24 17.55
C THR A 371 1.20 -12.35 17.72
N ARG A 372 0.41 -12.29 18.79
CA ARG A 372 -0.82 -13.10 18.95
C ARG A 372 -2.08 -12.36 18.52
N ASN A 373 -1.99 -11.06 18.24
CA ASN A 373 -3.12 -10.26 17.78
C ASN A 373 -3.20 -10.35 16.24
N PRO A 374 -4.26 -10.96 15.66
CA PRO A 374 -4.42 -11.11 14.22
C PRO A 374 -4.45 -9.76 13.49
N GLN A 375 -5.18 -8.78 14.03
CA GLN A 375 -5.28 -7.44 13.44
C GLN A 375 -3.93 -6.73 13.38
N THR A 376 -3.11 -6.86 14.43
CA THR A 376 -1.73 -6.34 14.42
C THR A 376 -0.88 -7.03 13.35
N ALA A 377 -1.08 -8.33 13.12
CA ALA A 377 -0.37 -9.07 12.09
C ALA A 377 -0.75 -8.58 10.69
N SER A 378 -2.04 -8.34 10.45
CA SER A 378 -2.55 -7.78 9.20
C SER A 378 -2.06 -6.34 8.97
N GLN A 379 -2.23 -5.44 9.94
CA GLN A 379 -1.85 -4.02 9.81
C GLN A 379 -0.33 -3.80 9.68
N ALA A 380 0.49 -4.73 10.17
CA ALA A 380 1.95 -4.63 10.09
C ALA A 380 2.48 -4.58 8.65
N HIS A 381 1.73 -5.10 7.67
CA HIS A 381 2.09 -5.05 6.24
C HIS A 381 2.23 -3.64 5.67
N LEU A 382 1.67 -2.62 6.34
CA LEU A 382 1.81 -1.22 5.94
C LEU A 382 3.19 -0.61 6.17
N TYR A 383 4.09 -1.34 6.82
CA TYR A 383 5.43 -0.86 7.16
C TYR A 383 6.47 -1.72 6.47
N ARG A 384 7.41 -1.04 5.82
CA ARG A 384 8.51 -1.69 5.11
C ARG A 384 9.33 -2.58 6.04
N SER A 385 9.81 -3.68 5.48
CA SER A 385 10.63 -4.70 6.12
C SER A 385 9.90 -5.53 7.16
N ILE A 386 8.64 -5.22 7.52
CA ILE A 386 7.92 -6.04 8.51
C ILE A 386 7.32 -7.27 7.84
N PHE A 387 7.78 -8.44 8.27
CA PHE A 387 7.20 -9.73 7.96
C PHE A 387 6.39 -10.22 9.18
N PRO A 388 5.05 -10.06 9.19
CA PRO A 388 4.25 -10.43 10.35
C PRO A 388 4.06 -11.94 10.47
N VAL A 389 4.17 -12.43 11.70
CA VAL A 389 3.95 -13.83 12.07
C VAL A 389 2.92 -13.90 13.19
N LEU A 390 1.81 -14.60 12.91
CA LEU A 390 0.75 -14.84 13.88
C LEU A 390 1.06 -16.10 14.70
N CYS A 391 1.38 -15.92 15.97
CA CYS A 391 1.54 -17.01 16.92
C CYS A 391 0.15 -17.51 17.36
N LYS A 392 -0.13 -18.79 17.13
CA LYS A 392 -1.36 -19.47 17.58
C LYS A 392 -1.14 -20.31 18.85
N ASP A 393 0.11 -20.41 19.33
CA ASP A 393 0.44 -21.20 20.51
C ASP A 393 -0.14 -20.56 21.79
N PRO A 394 -0.63 -21.39 22.74
CA PRO A 394 -1.19 -20.90 23.98
C PRO A 394 -0.14 -20.13 24.79
N VAL A 395 -0.62 -19.18 25.60
CA VAL A 395 0.24 -18.40 26.50
C VAL A 395 0.82 -19.34 27.56
N GLN A 396 2.14 -19.36 27.70
CA GLN A 396 2.80 -20.13 28.75
C GLN A 396 2.72 -19.40 30.10
N GLU A 397 2.61 -20.14 31.20
CA GLU A 397 2.61 -19.56 32.55
C GLU A 397 3.94 -18.87 32.87
N ALA A 398 5.05 -19.55 32.56
CA ALA A 398 6.38 -19.01 32.70
C ALA A 398 6.70 -18.08 31.52
N ARG A 399 6.88 -16.80 31.81
CA ARG A 399 7.13 -15.78 30.78
C ARG A 399 8.38 -16.04 29.95
N ALA A 400 9.46 -16.53 30.56
CA ALA A 400 10.69 -16.81 29.83
C ALA A 400 10.43 -17.85 28.73
N GLU A 401 9.66 -18.90 29.07
CA GLU A 401 9.23 -19.94 28.13
C GLU A 401 8.30 -19.37 27.06
N ASP A 402 7.39 -18.45 27.40
CA ASP A 402 6.52 -17.78 26.43
C ASP A 402 7.33 -16.94 25.42
N VAL A 403 8.34 -16.21 25.88
CA VAL A 403 9.24 -15.44 25.03
C VAL A 403 10.07 -16.36 24.14
N ASP A 404 10.61 -17.45 24.68
CA ASP A 404 11.40 -18.41 23.93
C ASP A 404 10.55 -19.13 22.87
N CYS A 405 9.28 -19.43 23.16
CA CYS A 405 8.31 -19.95 22.20
C CYS A 405 8.16 -19.01 20.99
N TRP A 406 7.98 -17.70 21.22
CA TRP A 406 7.84 -16.71 20.14
C TRP A 406 9.12 -16.59 19.31
N VAL A 407 10.28 -16.57 19.98
CA VAL A 407 11.58 -16.50 19.29
C VAL A 407 11.81 -17.77 18.44
N ASN A 408 11.51 -18.95 18.97
CA ASN A 408 11.63 -20.21 18.24
C ASN A 408 10.69 -20.26 17.03
N LEU A 409 9.45 -19.78 17.17
CA LEU A 409 8.53 -19.64 16.05
C LEU A 409 9.12 -18.74 14.95
N ALA A 410 9.63 -17.56 15.29
CA ALA A 410 10.28 -16.66 14.33
C ALA A 410 11.49 -17.31 13.64
N LEU A 411 12.33 -18.03 14.40
CA LEU A 411 13.46 -18.77 13.84
C LEU A 411 13.02 -19.85 12.86
N ASN A 412 11.95 -20.59 13.17
CA ASN A 412 11.41 -21.63 12.29
C ASN A 412 10.82 -21.02 11.00
N VAL A 413 10.08 -19.91 11.12
CA VAL A 413 9.56 -19.16 9.96
C VAL A 413 10.71 -18.67 9.08
N GLY A 414 11.70 -17.99 9.64
CA GLY A 414 12.82 -17.47 8.87
C GLY A 414 13.63 -18.56 8.17
N LYS A 415 13.81 -19.72 8.81
CA LYS A 415 14.44 -20.89 8.18
C LYS A 415 13.59 -21.46 7.04
N ALA A 416 12.30 -21.68 7.26
CA ALA A 416 11.39 -22.24 6.26
C ALA A 416 11.22 -21.33 5.04
N ARG A 417 11.30 -20.01 5.24
CA ARG A 417 11.23 -18.99 4.20
C ARG A 417 12.58 -18.68 3.54
N GLY A 418 13.68 -19.21 4.08
CA GLY A 418 15.03 -18.98 3.54
C GLY A 418 15.62 -17.59 3.86
N PHE A 419 15.11 -16.87 4.87
CA PHE A 419 15.66 -15.57 5.28
C PHE A 419 17.06 -15.71 5.88
N PHE A 420 17.33 -16.83 6.55
CA PHE A 420 18.63 -17.19 7.12
C PHE A 420 18.76 -18.70 7.23
N LYS A 421 19.99 -19.21 7.30
CA LYS A 421 20.29 -20.66 7.30
C LYS A 421 20.70 -21.15 8.69
N LYS A 422 20.56 -22.46 8.91
CA LYS A 422 21.05 -23.14 10.12
C LYS A 422 22.58 -23.30 10.04
N GLY A 423 23.33 -22.82 11.03
CA GLY A 423 24.78 -23.04 11.15
C GLY A 423 25.61 -21.82 11.54
N ASP A 424 26.93 -22.00 11.68
CA ASP A 424 27.90 -21.11 12.36
C ASP A 424 28.21 -19.76 11.67
N GLY A 425 27.24 -19.12 11.00
CA GLY A 425 27.48 -17.82 10.32
C GLY A 425 26.38 -16.79 10.50
N ASP A 426 25.12 -17.19 10.45
CA ASP A 426 24.01 -16.24 10.46
C ASP A 426 23.63 -15.87 11.89
N VAL A 427 23.59 -14.57 12.14
CA VAL A 427 23.14 -13.97 13.40
C VAL A 427 21.82 -13.25 13.17
N VAL A 428 20.97 -13.25 14.18
CA VAL A 428 19.72 -12.48 14.21
C VAL A 428 19.71 -11.56 15.43
N ILE A 429 19.04 -10.43 15.28
CA ILE A 429 18.81 -9.49 16.37
C ILE A 429 17.44 -9.81 16.97
N VAL A 430 17.35 -9.95 18.30
CA VAL A 430 16.09 -10.23 19.00
C VAL A 430 15.74 -9.07 19.91
N LEU A 431 14.56 -8.50 19.71
CA LEU A 431 14.00 -7.43 20.54
C LEU A 431 12.86 -7.93 21.41
N THR A 432 13.04 -7.78 22.73
CA THR A 432 12.04 -8.15 23.74
C THR A 432 11.81 -7.03 24.75
N GLY A 433 10.65 -7.05 25.39
CA GLY A 433 10.36 -6.18 26.53
C GLY A 433 10.68 -6.89 27.85
N TRP A 434 11.08 -6.11 28.86
CA TRP A 434 11.34 -6.61 30.22
C TRP A 434 10.06 -6.81 31.06
N ARG A 435 8.92 -6.20 30.68
CA ARG A 435 7.57 -6.36 31.31
C ARG A 435 6.52 -6.88 30.32
N PRO A 436 5.50 -7.64 30.76
CA PRO A 436 4.38 -8.01 29.89
C PRO A 436 3.57 -6.75 29.54
N GLY A 437 2.98 -6.71 28.36
CA GLY A 437 2.18 -5.57 27.90
C GLY A 437 2.82 -4.83 26.72
N SER A 438 2.17 -3.77 26.25
CA SER A 438 2.65 -2.93 25.15
C SER A 438 3.55 -1.81 25.66
N GLY A 439 4.52 -1.37 24.84
CA GLY A 439 5.31 -0.15 25.12
C GLY A 439 6.57 -0.32 25.99
N PHE A 440 6.92 -1.55 26.38
CA PHE A 440 8.08 -1.80 27.28
C PHE A 440 9.28 -2.48 26.59
N THR A 441 9.37 -2.43 25.26
CA THR A 441 10.50 -3.02 24.51
C THR A 441 11.80 -2.28 24.80
N ASN A 442 12.75 -2.96 25.42
CA ASN A 442 14.00 -2.35 25.89
C ASN A 442 15.20 -3.30 25.96
N THR A 443 15.02 -4.57 25.57
CA THR A 443 16.09 -5.57 25.59
C THR A 443 16.43 -5.96 24.16
N MET A 444 17.72 -5.91 23.83
CA MET A 444 18.27 -6.34 22.54
C MET A 444 19.27 -7.46 22.79
N ARG A 445 19.21 -8.52 21.98
CA ARG A 445 20.18 -9.62 21.99
C ARG A 445 20.63 -9.90 20.56
N VAL A 446 21.91 -10.18 20.37
CA VAL A 446 22.45 -10.74 19.12
C VAL A 446 22.64 -12.23 19.35
N VAL A 447 21.95 -13.06 18.58
CA VAL A 447 21.96 -14.52 18.79
C VAL A 447 22.27 -15.26 17.48
N PRO A 448 23.06 -16.36 17.54
CA PRO A 448 23.29 -17.21 16.38
C PRO A 448 22.04 -18.04 16.07
N VAL A 449 21.78 -18.29 14.78
CA VAL A 449 20.70 -19.18 14.34
C VAL A 449 21.12 -20.64 14.53
N ARG A 450 20.60 -21.28 15.57
CA ARG A 450 20.89 -22.70 15.91
C ARG A 450 20.00 -23.70 15.19
#